data_AF-A0A7S0FW28-F1
#
_entry.id   AF-A0A7S0FW28-F1
#
_cell.length_a   1.000
_cell.length_b   1.000
_cell.length_c   1.000
_cell.angle_alpha   90.00
_cell.angle_beta   90.00
_cell.angle_gamma   90.00
#
_symmetry.space_group_name_H-M   'P 1'
#
loop_
_entity.id
_entity.type
_entity.pdbx_description
1 polymer ?
#
loop_
_entity_poly.entity_id
_entity_poly.type
_entity_poly.pdbx_seq_one_letter_code
_entity_poly.pdbx_strand_id
1 'polypeptide(L)'
;DTMQAAANDAEEVARSKATQAKKVGDNLRELFMDSDESGDGFLSKEEFSAILQHKKVSSWMQVLGVDTQDQETLFEILDEEEDGRLNIDEFVSGIMRMKGQAHQQQLLRTMRDVHRLLEICKAMRQEVREALHLGEQPPSAWSMRKARSSRS
;
A
#
# COMPACT_ATOMS: atom_id res chain seq x y z
N ASP A 1 -16.21 39.90 4.32
CA ASP A 1 -14.79 39.94 4.70
C ASP A 1 -14.24 38.61 5.25
N THR A 2 -14.90 37.92 6.20
CA THR A 2 -14.35 36.68 6.79
C THR A 2 -14.21 35.50 5.82
N MET A 3 -15.17 35.30 4.90
CA MET A 3 -15.09 34.21 3.90
C MET A 3 -14.03 34.45 2.82
N GLN A 4 -13.73 35.72 2.52
CA GLN A 4 -12.75 36.10 1.50
C GLN A 4 -11.31 35.97 2.03
N ALA A 5 -11.09 36.28 3.31
CA ALA A 5 -9.82 36.02 3.99
C ALA A 5 -9.52 34.51 4.07
N ALA A 6 -10.49 33.70 4.48
CA ALA A 6 -10.30 32.23 4.56
C ALA A 6 -10.04 31.59 3.19
N ALA A 7 -10.65 32.10 2.11
CA ALA A 7 -10.40 31.62 0.75
C ALA A 7 -8.97 31.95 0.28
N ASN A 8 -8.49 33.18 0.56
CA ASN A 8 -7.13 33.59 0.23
C ASN A 8 -6.09 32.77 1.00
N ASP A 9 -6.30 32.54 2.30
CA ASP A 9 -5.40 31.72 3.12
C ASP A 9 -5.31 30.29 2.59
N ALA A 10 -6.46 29.70 2.20
CA ALA A 10 -6.50 28.36 1.62
C ALA A 10 -5.75 28.29 0.28
N GLU A 11 -5.89 29.32 -0.57
CA GLU A 11 -5.20 29.41 -1.86
C GLU A 11 -3.68 29.58 -1.67
N GLU A 12 -3.26 30.39 -0.70
CA GLU A 12 -1.85 30.59 -0.37
C GLU A 12 -1.19 29.31 0.16
N VAL A 13 -1.89 28.59 1.05
CA VAL A 13 -1.44 27.27 1.53
C VAL A 13 -1.34 26.26 0.38
N ALA A 14 -2.32 26.22 -0.52
CA ALA A 14 -2.29 25.33 -1.68
C ALA A 14 -1.11 25.65 -2.61
N ARG A 15 -0.87 26.94 -2.88
CA ARG A 15 0.25 27.42 -3.71
C ARG A 15 1.60 27.11 -3.09
N SER A 16 1.75 27.29 -1.77
CA SER A 16 2.96 26.92 -1.03
C SER A 16 3.25 25.42 -1.15
N LYS A 17 2.24 24.58 -0.91
CA LYS A 17 2.37 23.11 -1.05
C LYS A 17 2.73 22.68 -2.46
N ALA A 18 2.09 23.26 -3.48
CA ALA A 18 2.41 22.99 -4.88
C ALA A 18 3.86 23.40 -5.24
N THR A 19 4.30 24.56 -4.74
CA THR A 19 5.68 25.04 -4.95
C THR A 19 6.70 24.12 -4.29
N GLN A 20 6.42 23.65 -3.07
CA GLN A 20 7.30 22.73 -2.37
C GLN A 20 7.32 21.35 -3.04
N ALA A 21 6.17 20.86 -3.52
CA ALA A 21 6.09 19.61 -4.28
C ALA A 21 6.90 19.69 -5.57
N LYS A 22 6.78 20.80 -6.31
CA LYS A 22 7.56 21.04 -7.52
C LYS A 22 9.07 21.02 -7.24
N LYS A 23 9.54 21.75 -6.22
CA LYS A 23 10.96 21.75 -5.83
C LYS A 23 11.48 20.36 -5.50
N VAL A 24 10.69 19.55 -4.80
CA VAL A 24 11.07 18.16 -4.50
C VAL A 24 11.13 17.32 -5.77
N GLY A 25 10.17 17.49 -6.69
CA GLY A 25 10.19 16.81 -7.99
C GLY A 25 11.41 17.19 -8.84
N ASP A 26 11.72 18.47 -8.95
CA ASP A 26 12.89 18.97 -9.71
C ASP A 26 14.19 18.39 -9.14
N ASN A 27 14.32 18.39 -7.81
CA ASN A 27 15.45 17.81 -7.10
C ASN A 27 15.59 16.28 -7.30
N LEU A 28 14.47 15.55 -7.36
CA LEU A 28 14.48 14.11 -7.64
C LEU A 28 14.89 13.82 -9.09
N ARG A 29 14.49 14.69 -10.04
CA ARG A 29 14.93 14.59 -11.44
C ARG A 29 16.43 14.81 -11.58
N GLU A 30 17.00 15.80 -10.88
CA GLU A 30 18.44 16.03 -10.88
C GLU A 30 19.21 14.80 -10.37
N LEU A 31 18.75 14.21 -9.25
CA LEU A 31 19.35 12.98 -8.72
C LEU A 31 19.27 11.79 -9.67
N PHE A 32 18.14 11.64 -10.37
CA PHE A 32 17.96 10.61 -11.38
C PHE A 32 19.04 10.75 -12.47
N MET A 33 19.21 11.97 -13.00
CA MET A 33 20.18 12.24 -14.06
C MET A 33 21.63 12.07 -13.59
N ASP A 34 21.92 12.40 -12.34
CA ASP A 34 23.26 12.21 -11.75
C ASP A 34 23.63 10.73 -11.55
N SER A 35 22.63 9.84 -11.56
CA SER A 35 22.80 8.43 -11.17
C SER A 35 22.55 7.42 -12.28
N ASP A 36 21.90 7.85 -13.37
CA ASP A 36 21.88 7.14 -14.64
C ASP A 36 23.28 7.20 -15.28
N GLU A 37 24.21 6.39 -14.76
CA GLU A 37 25.58 6.29 -15.25
C GLU A 37 25.62 5.72 -16.67
N SER A 38 24.63 4.88 -17.00
CA SER A 38 24.49 4.27 -18.31
C SER A 38 24.06 5.27 -19.39
N GLY A 39 23.33 6.32 -19.00
CA GLY A 39 22.75 7.32 -19.88
C GLY A 39 21.60 6.80 -20.75
N ASP A 40 20.96 5.71 -20.36
CA ASP A 40 19.87 5.07 -21.11
C ASP A 40 18.48 5.67 -20.80
N GLY A 41 18.41 6.56 -19.81
CA GLY A 41 17.19 7.20 -19.34
C GLY A 41 16.41 6.37 -18.33
N PHE A 42 17.00 5.30 -17.80
CA PHE A 42 16.42 4.41 -16.80
C PHE A 42 17.35 4.25 -15.60
N LEU A 43 16.81 3.70 -14.51
CA LEU A 43 17.59 3.21 -13.39
C LEU A 43 17.44 1.70 -13.30
N SER A 44 18.56 1.01 -13.39
CA SER A 44 18.68 -0.38 -12.98
C SER A 44 18.53 -0.53 -11.46
N LYS A 45 18.35 -1.76 -10.98
CA LYS A 45 18.31 -2.07 -9.53
C LYS A 45 19.61 -1.63 -8.83
N GLU A 46 20.74 -1.79 -9.49
CA GLU A 46 22.06 -1.41 -9.00
C GLU A 46 22.20 0.11 -8.87
N GLU A 47 21.83 0.86 -9.91
CA GLU A 47 21.86 2.34 -9.89
C GLU A 47 20.86 2.90 -8.85
N PHE A 48 19.68 2.29 -8.75
CA PHE A 48 18.71 2.65 -7.72
C PHE A 48 19.22 2.39 -6.30
N SER A 49 19.88 1.25 -6.06
CA SER A 49 20.51 0.96 -4.77
C SER A 49 21.59 1.99 -4.43
N ALA A 50 22.41 2.38 -5.41
CA ALA A 50 23.44 3.40 -5.24
C ALA A 50 22.82 4.77 -4.89
N ILE A 51 21.73 5.15 -5.56
CA ILE A 51 20.96 6.37 -5.27
C ILE A 51 20.50 6.40 -3.81
N LEU A 52 19.92 5.31 -3.30
CA LEU A 52 19.41 5.26 -1.94
C LEU A 52 20.51 5.37 -0.87
N GLN A 53 21.73 4.98 -1.20
CA GLN A 53 22.91 5.15 -0.33
C GLN A 53 23.43 6.59 -0.33
N HIS A 54 23.07 7.41 -1.31
CA HIS A 54 23.49 8.80 -1.36
C HIS A 54 22.84 9.61 -0.23
N LYS A 55 23.67 10.28 0.57
CA LYS A 55 23.26 10.94 1.84
C LYS A 55 22.11 11.95 1.66
N LYS A 56 22.08 12.69 0.54
CA LYS A 56 20.99 13.63 0.25
C LYS A 56 19.66 12.90 0.01
N VAL A 57 19.69 11.80 -0.74
CA VAL A 57 18.51 10.98 -1.06
C VAL A 57 18.00 10.32 0.20
N SER A 58 18.86 9.65 0.97
CA SER A 58 18.48 9.00 2.23
C SER A 58 17.82 10.00 3.21
N SER A 59 18.38 11.21 3.32
CA SER A 59 17.78 12.28 4.13
C SER A 59 16.41 12.71 3.61
N TRP A 60 16.22 12.78 2.29
CA TRP A 60 14.91 13.08 1.70
C TRP A 60 13.94 11.92 1.92
N MET A 61 14.31 10.67 1.68
CA MET A 61 13.45 9.51 1.95
C MET A 61 12.98 9.47 3.41
N GLN A 62 13.86 9.79 4.36
CA GLN A 62 13.47 9.97 5.76
C GLN A 62 12.44 11.09 5.97
N VAL A 63 12.65 12.26 5.36
CA VAL A 63 11.67 13.37 5.40
C VAL A 63 10.35 12.98 4.75
N LEU A 64 10.39 12.11 3.74
CA LEU A 64 9.22 11.58 3.05
C LEU A 64 8.54 10.44 3.82
N GLY A 65 9.17 9.91 4.88
CA GLY A 65 8.67 8.77 5.64
C GLY A 65 8.75 7.44 4.88
N VAL A 66 9.61 7.37 3.86
CA VAL A 66 9.85 6.16 3.07
C VAL A 66 10.94 5.35 3.74
N ASP A 67 10.63 4.10 4.08
CA ASP A 67 11.64 3.15 4.54
C ASP A 67 12.48 2.69 3.36
N THR A 68 13.80 2.81 3.48
CA THR A 68 14.79 2.45 2.46
C THR A 68 15.62 1.23 2.86
N GLN A 69 15.28 0.58 3.98
CA GLN A 69 15.92 -0.67 4.40
C GLN A 69 15.65 -1.81 3.43
N ASP A 70 14.44 -1.87 2.87
CA ASP A 70 14.05 -2.85 1.86
C ASP A 70 14.00 -2.21 0.48
N GLN A 71 15.18 -2.13 -0.15
CA GLN A 71 15.36 -1.48 -1.44
C GLN A 71 14.73 -2.28 -2.58
N GLU A 72 14.68 -3.61 -2.47
CA GLU A 72 14.04 -4.48 -3.46
C GLU A 72 12.54 -4.24 -3.48
N THR A 73 11.87 -4.31 -2.33
CA THR A 73 10.44 -4.03 -2.25
C THR A 73 10.12 -2.61 -2.70
N LEU A 74 10.96 -1.62 -2.36
CA LEU A 74 10.75 -0.25 -2.81
C LEU A 74 10.86 -0.13 -4.34
N PHE A 75 11.84 -0.79 -4.96
CA PHE A 75 11.98 -0.81 -6.40
C PHE A 75 10.74 -1.42 -7.07
N GLU A 76 10.29 -2.59 -6.59
CA GLU A 76 9.11 -3.28 -7.11
C GLU A 76 7.83 -2.46 -6.98
N ILE A 77 7.71 -1.62 -5.95
CA ILE A 77 6.58 -0.70 -5.78
C ILE A 77 6.61 0.44 -6.81
N LEU A 78 7.81 0.86 -7.22
CA LEU A 78 8.01 1.98 -8.15
C LEU A 78 7.94 1.54 -9.62
N ASP A 79 8.33 0.30 -9.94
CA ASP A 79 8.31 -0.30 -11.27
C ASP A 79 6.87 -0.66 -11.66
N GLU A 80 6.08 0.34 -12.07
CA GLU A 80 4.67 0.16 -12.43
C GLU A 80 4.50 -0.67 -13.72
N GLU A 81 5.48 -0.66 -14.62
CA GLU A 81 5.47 -1.44 -15.86
C GLU A 81 5.99 -2.88 -15.71
N GLU A 82 6.58 -3.22 -14.55
CA GLU A 82 7.18 -4.53 -14.22
C GLU A 82 8.28 -4.96 -15.23
N ASP A 83 9.03 -4.00 -15.76
CA ASP A 83 10.07 -4.25 -16.77
C ASP A 83 11.48 -4.41 -16.16
N GLY A 84 11.59 -4.26 -14.84
CA GLY A 84 12.82 -4.40 -14.08
C GLY A 84 13.70 -3.16 -14.08
N ARG A 85 13.19 -2.01 -14.54
CA ARG A 85 13.88 -0.72 -14.66
C ARG A 85 12.95 0.39 -14.18
N LEU A 86 13.50 1.53 -13.77
CA LEU A 86 12.69 2.70 -13.43
C LEU A 86 12.99 3.83 -14.41
N ASN A 87 11.98 4.29 -15.13
CA ASN A 87 12.08 5.55 -15.85
C ASN A 87 11.93 6.75 -14.88
N ILE A 88 12.24 7.95 -15.39
CA ILE A 88 12.22 9.17 -14.59
C ILE A 88 10.84 9.48 -13.98
N ASP A 89 9.76 9.16 -14.70
CA ASP A 89 8.41 9.47 -14.25
C ASP A 89 7.93 8.47 -13.21
N GLU A 90 8.28 7.19 -13.33
CA GLU A 90 8.07 6.15 -12.31
C GLU A 90 8.79 6.50 -11.01
N PHE A 91 10.07 6.84 -11.10
CA PHE A 91 10.87 7.23 -9.93
C PHE A 91 10.29 8.49 -9.24
N VAL A 92 10.10 9.58 -9.99
CA VAL A 92 9.67 10.86 -9.39
C VAL A 92 8.23 10.78 -8.89
N SER A 93 7.32 10.25 -9.72
CA SER A 93 5.90 10.20 -9.38
C SER A 93 5.63 9.19 -8.28
N GLY A 94 6.30 8.03 -8.32
CA GLY A 94 6.19 7.00 -7.29
C GLY A 94 6.63 7.51 -5.92
N ILE A 95 7.81 8.13 -5.83
CA ILE A 95 8.30 8.72 -4.57
C ILE A 95 7.38 9.86 -4.08
N MET A 96 6.88 10.71 -4.99
CA MET A 96 5.93 11.77 -4.64
C MET A 96 4.57 11.24 -4.18
N ARG A 97 4.13 10.10 -4.73
CA ARG A 97 2.90 9.41 -4.33
C ARG A 97 3.01 8.87 -2.91
N MET A 98 4.15 8.27 -2.55
CA MET A 98 4.39 7.74 -1.21
C MET A 98 4.36 8.81 -0.11
N LYS A 99 4.82 10.03 -0.41
CA LYS A 99 4.77 11.20 0.49
C LYS A 99 3.33 11.66 0.80
N GLY A 100 2.39 11.41 -0.11
CA GLY A 100 1.10 12.10 -0.11
C GLY A 100 0.19 11.70 1.05
N GLN A 101 -0.50 12.68 1.65
CA GLN A 101 -1.59 12.39 2.60
C GLN A 101 -2.65 11.46 1.99
N ALA A 102 -2.84 11.52 0.67
CA ALA A 102 -3.72 10.60 -0.05
C ALA A 102 -3.24 9.14 0.07
N HIS A 103 -1.93 8.87 -0.01
CA HIS A 103 -1.38 7.52 0.16
C HIS A 103 -1.54 7.02 1.60
N GLN A 104 -1.26 7.87 2.59
CA GLN A 104 -1.49 7.53 3.99
C GLN A 104 -2.97 7.24 4.28
N GLN A 105 -3.89 8.04 3.74
CA GLN A 105 -5.33 7.77 3.85
C GLN A 105 -5.74 6.48 3.15
N GLN A 106 -5.16 6.20 1.99
CA GLN A 106 -5.41 4.95 1.27
C GLN A 106 -4.91 3.75 2.08
N LEU A 107 -3.72 3.81 2.67
CA LEU A 107 -3.18 2.77 3.53
C LEU A 107 -4.11 2.50 4.72
N LEU A 108 -4.61 3.53 5.39
CA LEU A 108 -5.58 3.39 6.48
C LEU A 108 -6.88 2.72 6.03
N ARG A 109 -7.38 3.02 4.82
CA ARG A 109 -8.55 2.34 4.24
C ARG A 109 -8.26 0.87 3.98
N THR A 110 -7.13 0.56 3.36
CA THR A 110 -6.71 -0.82 3.10
C THR A 110 -6.59 -1.61 4.41
N MET A 111 -5.96 -1.06 5.45
CA MET A 111 -5.87 -1.71 6.76
C MET A 111 -7.24 -2.01 7.37
N ARG A 112 -8.18 -1.06 7.28
CA ARG A 112 -9.56 -1.27 7.74
C ARG A 112 -10.24 -2.39 6.94
N ASP A 113 -10.06 -2.42 5.64
CA ASP A 113 -10.67 -3.42 4.77
C ASP A 113 -10.06 -4.81 5.02
N VAL A 114 -8.74 -4.91 5.25
CA VAL A 114 -8.05 -6.14 5.69
C VAL A 114 -8.60 -6.62 7.04
N HIS A 115 -8.76 -5.73 8.03
CA HIS A 115 -9.38 -6.11 9.30
C HIS A 115 -10.80 -6.64 9.12
N ARG A 116 -11.59 -5.99 8.27
CA ARG A 116 -12.96 -6.43 7.97
C ARG A 116 -12.99 -7.81 7.31
N LEU A 117 -12.09 -8.04 6.34
CA LEU A 117 -11.94 -9.35 5.69
C LEU A 117 -11.56 -10.43 6.70
N LEU A 118 -10.64 -10.13 7.62
CA LEU A 118 -10.24 -11.07 8.67
C LEU A 118 -11.42 -11.47 9.57
N GLU A 119 -12.27 -10.53 9.96
CA GLU A 119 -13.47 -10.82 10.75
C GLU A 119 -14.49 -11.66 9.97
N ILE A 120 -14.68 -11.37 8.67
CA ILE A 120 -15.53 -12.20 7.80
C ILE A 120 -14.97 -13.62 7.70
N CYS A 121 -13.66 -13.78 7.49
CA CYS A 121 -13.02 -15.10 7.43
C CYS A 121 -13.17 -15.86 8.76
N LYS A 122 -13.06 -15.19 9.91
CA LYS A 122 -13.28 -15.80 11.23
C LYS A 122 -14.74 -16.28 11.40
N ALA A 123 -15.71 -15.46 10.99
CA ALA A 123 -17.13 -15.80 11.05
C ALA A 123 -17.44 -17.00 10.15
N MET A 124 -16.99 -16.97 8.89
CA MET A 124 -17.13 -18.09 7.95
C MET A 124 -16.52 -19.38 8.49
N ARG A 125 -15.34 -19.31 9.12
CA ARG A 125 -14.70 -20.47 9.74
C ARG A 125 -15.54 -21.06 10.87
N GLN A 126 -16.22 -20.22 11.65
CA GLN A 126 -17.08 -20.66 12.75
C GLN A 126 -18.36 -21.32 12.21
N GLU A 127 -19.01 -20.73 11.20
CA GLU A 127 -20.18 -21.29 10.55
C GLU A 127 -19.90 -22.68 9.93
N VAL A 128 -18.76 -22.82 9.25
CA VAL A 128 -18.32 -24.11 8.69
C VAL A 128 -18.09 -25.14 9.80
N ARG A 129 -17.48 -24.76 10.92
CA ARG A 129 -17.28 -25.66 12.06
C ARG A 129 -18.60 -26.12 12.67
N GLU A 130 -19.56 -25.22 12.83
CA GLU A 130 -20.90 -25.54 13.35
C GLU A 130 -21.67 -26.46 12.41
N ALA A 131 -21.62 -26.21 11.09
CA ALA A 131 -22.23 -27.08 10.08
C ALA A 131 -21.64 -28.50 10.10
N LEU A 132 -20.32 -28.64 10.29
CA LEU A 132 -19.66 -29.94 10.41
C LEU A 132 -20.07 -30.68 11.70
N HIS A 133 -20.23 -29.98 12.83
CA HIS A 133 -20.69 -30.59 14.08
C HIS A 133 -22.18 -30.95 14.07
N LEU A 134 -23.01 -30.27 13.28
CA LEU A 134 -24.41 -30.63 13.03
C LEU A 134 -24.56 -31.92 12.19
N GLY A 135 -23.56 -32.24 11.37
CA GLY A 135 -23.51 -33.49 10.59
C GLY A 135 -23.18 -34.75 11.40
N GLU A 136 -22.67 -34.60 12.63
CA GLU A 136 -22.23 -35.71 13.48
C GLU A 136 -23.20 -36.05 14.64
N GLN A 137 -24.37 -35.41 14.74
CA GLN A 137 -25.32 -35.80 15.81
C GLN A 137 -25.77 -37.26 15.61
N PRO A 138 -25.48 -38.18 16.56
CA PRO A 138 -25.95 -39.56 16.43
C PRO A 138 -27.49 -39.56 16.47
N PRO A 139 -28.15 -40.52 15.79
CA PRO A 139 -29.60 -40.54 15.72
C PRO A 139 -30.18 -40.50 17.13
N SER A 140 -30.92 -39.43 17.46
CA SER A 140 -31.54 -39.27 18.78
C SER A 140 -32.40 -40.49 19.12
N ALA A 141 -32.64 -40.75 20.42
CA ALA A 141 -33.37 -41.92 20.91
C ALA A 141 -34.76 -42.15 20.26
N TRP A 142 -35.31 -41.15 19.57
CA TRP A 142 -36.51 -41.27 18.75
C TRP A 142 -36.32 -42.18 17.52
N SER A 143 -35.13 -42.18 16.91
CA SER A 143 -34.77 -42.94 15.71
C SER A 143 -34.74 -44.46 15.95
N MET A 144 -34.40 -44.89 17.16
CA MET A 144 -34.30 -46.32 17.52
C MET A 144 -35.66 -46.96 17.85
N ARG A 145 -36.69 -46.18 18.22
CA ARG A 145 -38.01 -46.75 18.58
C ARG A 145 -38.86 -47.16 17.38
N LYS A 146 -38.65 -46.60 16.18
CA LYS A 146 -39.39 -47.01 14.96
C LYS A 146 -38.82 -48.27 14.28
N ALA A 147 -37.57 -48.64 14.54
CA ALA A 147 -36.96 -49.84 13.96
C ALA A 147 -37.39 -51.15 14.67
N ARG A 148 -38.00 -51.05 15.85
CA ARG A 148 -38.33 -52.21 16.70
C ARG A 148 -39.80 -52.63 16.67
N SER A 149 -40.68 -51.89 15.98
CA SER A 149 -42.10 -52.26 15.81
C SER A 149 -42.47 -52.73 14.39
N SER A 150 -41.49 -52.87 13.48
CA SER A 150 -41.68 -53.41 12.13
C SER A 150 -41.15 -54.83 11.96
N ARG A 151 -40.71 -55.47 13.05
CA ARG A 151 -40.47 -56.92 13.13
C ARG A 151 -41.37 -57.51 14.22
N SER A 152 -42.65 -57.63 13.92
CA SER A 152 -43.51 -58.67 14.49
C SER A 152 -44.70 -58.92 13.58
#